data_AF-A0A3P7ELK9-F1
#
_entry.id   AF-A0A3P7ELK9-F1
#
_cell.length_a   1.000
_cell.length_b   1.000
_cell.length_c   1.000
_cell.angle_alpha   90.00
_cell.angle_beta   90.00
_cell.angle_gamma   90.00
#
_symmetry.space_group_name_H-M   'P 1'
#
loop_
_entity.id
_entity.type
_entity.pdbx_description
1 polymer ?
#
loop_
_entity_poly.entity_id
_entity_poly.type
_entity_poly.pdbx_seq_one_letter_code
_entity_poly.pdbx_strand_id
1 'polypeptide(L)'
;MFFLPVCIMVAVGLILHVILSYMVKALLLLLVGVFGRIVYRSLATDRSFYIIPLGAAIASKIVLAVTWLLYLHAFAGWYWQISFFIFVTLAPVLFLWIVFSDPGIITVSHKERCEMIRDMWEKESQQAVSFCSTCLLKRPPRSKHCSVCDRCVKRCVFFGITL
;
A
#
# COMPACT_ATOMS: atom_id res chain seq x y z
N MET A 1 2.55 -8.25 12.55
CA MET A 1 1.76 -7.22 11.86
C MET A 1 0.92 -7.79 10.73
N PHE A 2 1.52 -8.46 9.73
CA PHE A 2 0.84 -8.88 8.51
C PHE A 2 -0.39 -9.78 8.74
N PHE A 3 -0.28 -10.76 9.65
CA PHE A 3 -1.37 -11.69 9.94
C PHE A 3 -2.49 -11.09 10.81
N LEU A 4 -2.27 -9.95 11.46
CA LEU A 4 -3.26 -9.33 12.34
C LEU A 4 -4.58 -8.99 11.62
N PRO A 5 -4.58 -8.28 10.48
CA PRO A 5 -5.82 -8.03 9.74
C PRO A 5 -6.47 -9.33 9.22
N VAL A 6 -5.69 -10.35 8.87
CA VAL A 6 -6.22 -11.66 8.47
C VAL A 6 -7.00 -12.30 9.62
N CYS A 7 -6.40 -12.39 10.80
CA CYS A 7 -7.05 -12.96 11.98
C CYS A 7 -8.30 -12.17 12.39
N ILE A 8 -8.25 -10.84 12.37
CA ILE A 8 -9.41 -9.99 12.69
C ILE A 8 -10.54 -10.21 11.69
N MET A 9 -10.25 -10.19 10.38
CA MET A 9 -11.26 -10.39 9.34
C MET A 9 -11.90 -11.77 9.41
N VAL A 10 -11.11 -12.82 9.67
CA VAL A 10 -11.61 -14.19 9.86
C VAL A 10 -12.48 -14.27 11.12
N ALA A 11 -12.02 -13.70 12.24
CA ALA A 11 -12.80 -13.67 13.48
C ALA A 11 -14.15 -12.95 13.30
N VAL A 12 -14.16 -11.80 12.62
CA VAL A 12 -15.38 -11.07 12.27
C VAL A 12 -16.29 -11.94 11.38
N GLY A 13 -15.74 -12.58 10.35
CA GLY A 13 -16.49 -13.49 9.47
C GLY A 13 -17.14 -14.65 10.21
N LEU A 14 -16.41 -15.28 11.13
CA LEU A 14 -16.94 -16.36 11.97
C LEU A 14 -18.03 -15.86 12.93
N ILE A 15 -17.83 -14.72 13.61
CA ILE A 15 -18.84 -14.15 14.53
C ILE A 15 -20.14 -13.83 13.79
N LEU A 16 -20.04 -13.30 12.56
CA LEU A 16 -21.21 -13.01 11.74
C LEU A 16 -21.93 -14.28 11.28
N HIS A 17 -21.18 -15.34 10.96
CA HIS A 17 -21.75 -16.61 10.49
C HIS A 17 -22.40 -17.45 11.59
N VAL A 18 -21.88 -17.47 12.81
CA VAL A 18 -22.43 -18.31 13.89
C VAL A 18 -23.84 -17.85 14.27
N ILE A 19 -24.74 -18.80 14.52
CA ILE A 19 -26.13 -18.55 14.90
C ILE A 19 -26.17 -18.18 16.40
N LEU A 20 -25.85 -16.91 16.72
CA LEU A 20 -26.05 -16.31 18.04
C LEU A 20 -27.04 -15.15 17.98
N SER A 21 -27.58 -14.76 19.13
CA SER A 21 -28.38 -13.54 19.26
C SER A 21 -27.58 -12.30 18.84
N TYR A 22 -28.25 -11.31 18.26
CA TYR A 22 -27.61 -10.10 17.76
C TYR A 22 -26.84 -9.34 18.85
N MET A 23 -27.31 -9.38 20.10
CA MET A 23 -26.62 -8.77 21.24
C MET A 23 -25.27 -9.43 21.53
N VAL A 24 -25.21 -10.77 21.49
CA VAL A 24 -23.95 -11.49 21.72
C VAL A 24 -23.00 -11.28 20.54
N LYS A 25 -23.49 -11.24 19.29
CA LYS A 25 -22.67 -10.88 18.13
C LYS A 25 -22.05 -9.50 18.29
N ALA A 26 -22.84 -8.50 18.68
CA ALA A 26 -22.36 -7.13 18.90
C ALA A 26 -21.28 -7.08 19.98
N LEU A 27 -21.47 -7.81 21.09
CA LEU A 27 -20.48 -7.89 22.17
C LEU A 27 -19.18 -8.55 21.70
N LEU A 28 -19.25 -9.66 20.97
CA LEU A 28 -18.08 -10.35 20.43
C LEU A 28 -17.32 -9.48 19.42
N LEU A 29 -18.02 -8.78 18.53
CA LEU A 29 -17.40 -7.85 17.58
C LEU A 29 -16.70 -6.69 18.30
N LEU A 30 -17.31 -6.16 19.38
CA LEU A 30 -16.69 -5.13 20.21
C LEU A 30 -15.40 -5.66 20.87
N LEU A 31 -15.44 -6.87 21.43
CA LEU A 31 -14.26 -7.50 22.05
C LEU A 31 -13.13 -7.72 21.04
N VAL A 32 -13.43 -8.22 19.83
CA VAL A 32 -12.44 -8.38 18.75
C VAL A 32 -11.87 -7.03 18.33
N GLY A 33 -12.70 -5.99 18.23
CA GLY A 33 -12.25 -4.63 17.89
C GLY A 33 -11.34 -4.02 18.96
N VAL A 34 -11.71 -4.16 20.24
CA VAL A 34 -10.91 -3.68 21.38
C VAL A 34 -9.59 -4.44 21.46
N PHE A 35 -9.63 -5.77 21.40
CA PHE A 35 -8.43 -6.61 21.39
C PHE A 35 -7.52 -6.27 20.21
N GLY A 36 -8.08 -6.18 19.00
CA GLY A 36 -7.35 -5.79 17.80
C GLY A 36 -6.69 -4.42 17.94
N ARG A 37 -7.37 -3.45 18.56
CA ARG A 37 -6.81 -2.11 18.84
C ARG A 37 -5.68 -2.15 19.87
N ILE A 38 -5.81 -2.94 20.93
CA ILE A 38 -4.77 -3.11 21.96
C ILE A 38 -3.53 -3.74 21.33
N VAL A 39 -3.71 -4.85 20.61
CA VAL A 39 -2.61 -5.53 19.92
C VAL A 39 -1.97 -4.60 18.90
N TYR A 40 -2.78 -3.88 18.09
CA TYR A 40 -2.26 -2.89 17.14
C TYR A 40 -1.40 -1.83 17.83
N ARG A 41 -1.86 -1.24 18.94
CA ARG A 41 -1.10 -0.23 19.68
C ARG A 41 0.18 -0.80 20.28
N SER A 42 0.13 -2.01 20.82
CA SER A 42 1.30 -2.69 21.39
C SER A 42 2.36 -3.03 20.33
N LEU A 43 1.94 -3.15 19.08
CA LEU A 43 2.74 -3.62 17.95
C LEU A 43 3.04 -2.51 16.94
N ALA A 44 2.57 -1.28 17.17
CA ALA A 44 2.77 -0.18 16.24
C ALA A 44 4.25 0.22 16.20
N THR A 45 4.91 -0.11 15.08
CA THR A 45 6.25 0.38 14.69
C THR A 45 6.07 1.19 13.41
N ASP A 46 6.99 2.09 13.03
CA ASP A 46 6.88 2.87 11.78
C ASP A 46 6.67 1.98 10.53
N ARG A 47 7.23 0.77 10.54
CA ARG A 47 7.04 -0.23 9.48
C ARG A 47 5.62 -0.78 9.39
N SER A 48 4.84 -0.70 10.47
CA SER A 48 3.47 -1.21 10.54
C SER A 48 2.53 -0.47 9.57
N PHE A 49 2.78 0.81 9.30
CA PHE A 49 1.98 1.61 8.35
C PHE A 49 1.97 1.03 6.93
N TYR A 50 3.06 0.38 6.50
CA TYR A 50 3.14 -0.23 5.15
C TYR A 50 2.58 -1.65 5.11
N ILE A 51 2.73 -2.41 6.21
CA ILE A 51 2.42 -3.84 6.23
C ILE A 51 0.92 -4.10 6.44
N ILE A 52 0.22 -3.24 7.18
CA ILE A 52 -1.19 -3.41 7.51
C ILE A 52 -2.12 -3.31 6.30
N PRO A 53 -2.05 -2.27 5.45
CA PRO A 53 -2.93 -2.19 4.28
C PRO A 53 -2.73 -3.38 3.35
N LEU A 54 -1.49 -3.88 3.22
CA LEU A 54 -1.20 -5.08 2.45
C LEU A 54 -1.86 -6.33 3.06
N GLY A 55 -1.72 -6.53 4.37
CA GLY A 55 -2.36 -7.64 5.07
C GLY A 55 -3.90 -7.59 4.98
N ALA A 56 -4.49 -6.40 5.11
CA ALA A 56 -5.94 -6.19 4.97
C ALA A 56 -6.42 -6.43 3.53
N ALA A 57 -5.65 -5.98 2.53
CA ALA A 57 -5.96 -6.24 1.12
C ALA A 57 -5.99 -7.74 0.84
N ILE A 58 -5.00 -8.49 1.31
CA ILE A 58 -4.94 -9.95 1.11
C ILE A 58 -6.06 -10.66 1.88
N ALA A 59 -6.30 -10.29 3.14
CA ALA A 59 -7.39 -10.84 3.95
C ALA A 59 -8.75 -10.66 3.28
N SER A 60 -9.04 -9.46 2.79
CA SER A 60 -10.32 -9.15 2.13
C SER A 60 -10.53 -10.00 0.87
N LYS A 61 -9.48 -10.23 0.07
CA LYS A 61 -9.56 -11.07 -1.13
C LYS A 61 -9.80 -12.54 -0.78
N ILE A 62 -9.14 -13.06 0.25
CA ILE A 62 -9.35 -14.45 0.71
C ILE A 62 -10.79 -14.62 1.19
N VAL A 63 -11.30 -13.72 2.04
CA VAL A 63 -12.68 -13.78 2.54
C VAL A 63 -13.68 -13.70 1.39
N LEU A 64 -13.47 -12.81 0.42
CA LEU A 64 -14.30 -12.72 -0.79
C LEU A 64 -14.30 -14.02 -1.59
N ALA A 65 -13.12 -14.61 -1.82
CA ALA A 65 -12.98 -15.87 -2.56
C ALA A 65 -13.67 -17.04 -1.85
N VAL A 66 -13.46 -17.19 -0.54
CA VAL A 66 -14.09 -18.24 0.27
C VAL A 66 -15.61 -18.07 0.31
N THR A 67 -16.09 -16.84 0.55
CA THR A 67 -17.52 -16.54 0.59
C THR A 67 -18.19 -16.81 -0.75
N TRP A 68 -17.53 -16.44 -1.85
CA TRP A 68 -18.04 -16.69 -3.19
C TRP A 68 -18.15 -18.18 -3.49
N LEU A 69 -17.07 -18.95 -3.26
CA LEU A 69 -17.02 -20.38 -3.58
C LEU A 69 -18.00 -21.21 -2.73
N LEU A 70 -18.14 -20.91 -1.44
CA LEU A 70 -18.97 -21.69 -0.53
C LEU A 70 -20.46 -21.33 -0.61
N TYR A 71 -20.80 -20.05 -0.76
CA TYR A 71 -22.18 -19.59 -0.61
C TYR A 71 -22.79 -19.04 -1.90
N LEU A 72 -22.03 -18.32 -2.73
CA LEU A 72 -22.60 -17.61 -3.88
C LEU A 72 -22.51 -18.40 -5.18
N HIS A 73 -21.55 -19.31 -5.31
CA HIS A 73 -21.32 -20.06 -6.55
C HIS A 73 -22.57 -20.82 -7.03
N ALA A 74 -23.34 -21.41 -6.10
CA ALA A 74 -24.56 -22.15 -6.41
C ALA A 74 -25.72 -21.28 -6.90
N PHE A 75 -25.75 -19.99 -6.54
CA PHE A 75 -26.84 -19.06 -6.90
C PHE A 75 -26.47 -18.10 -8.04
N ALA A 76 -25.17 -17.90 -8.28
CA ALA A 76 -24.68 -16.95 -9.28
C ALA A 76 -24.75 -17.54 -10.69
N GLY A 77 -25.47 -16.88 -11.59
CA GLY A 77 -25.45 -17.17 -13.02
C GLY A 77 -24.04 -17.06 -13.63
N TRP A 78 -23.83 -17.73 -14.77
CA TRP A 78 -22.52 -17.84 -15.42
C TRP A 78 -21.81 -16.50 -15.66
N TYR A 79 -22.55 -15.45 -16.02
CA TYR A 79 -22.01 -14.10 -16.25
C TYR A 79 -21.44 -13.46 -14.97
N TRP A 80 -22.08 -13.67 -13.82
CA TRP A 80 -21.57 -13.22 -12.52
C TRP A 80 -20.30 -13.97 -12.13
N GLN A 81 -20.22 -15.26 -12.44
CA GLN A 81 -19.02 -16.06 -12.18
C GLN A 81 -17.83 -15.55 -12.99
N ILE A 82 -18.02 -15.28 -14.29
CA ILE A 82 -16.96 -14.72 -15.15
C ILE A 82 -16.49 -13.37 -14.62
N SER A 83 -17.42 -12.46 -14.30
CA SER A 83 -17.10 -11.14 -13.75
C SER A 83 -16.27 -11.26 -12.45
N PHE A 84 -16.69 -12.14 -11.53
CA PHE A 84 -15.97 -12.39 -10.29
C PHE A 84 -14.53 -12.88 -10.54
N PHE A 85 -14.34 -13.86 -11.45
CA PHE A 85 -13.02 -14.37 -11.80
C PHE A 85 -12.12 -13.29 -12.42
N ILE A 86 -12.68 -12.38 -13.23
CA ILE A 86 -11.92 -11.24 -13.78
C ILE A 86 -11.47 -10.32 -12.64
N PHE A 87 -12.37 -9.90 -11.74
CA PHE A 87 -12.00 -8.94 -10.68
C PHE A 87 -11.09 -9.53 -9.60
N VAL A 88 -11.25 -10.81 -9.27
CA VAL A 88 -10.42 -11.48 -8.26
C VAL A 88 -8.98 -11.69 -8.75
N THR A 89 -8.77 -11.81 -10.06
CA THR A 89 -7.44 -12.01 -10.67
C THR A 89 -6.81 -10.70 -11.18
N LEU A 90 -7.57 -9.85 -11.87
CA LEU A 90 -7.07 -8.61 -12.44
C LEU A 90 -6.58 -7.64 -11.36
N ALA A 91 -7.34 -7.48 -10.28
CA ALA A 91 -6.97 -6.56 -9.19
C ALA A 91 -5.61 -6.90 -8.55
N PRO A 92 -5.32 -8.15 -8.11
CA PRO A 92 -4.00 -8.48 -7.58
C PRO A 92 -2.91 -8.43 -8.65
N VAL A 93 -3.19 -8.80 -9.90
CA VAL A 93 -2.20 -8.66 -10.99
C VAL A 93 -1.79 -7.21 -11.20
N LEU A 94 -2.76 -6.29 -11.31
CA LEU A 94 -2.49 -4.86 -11.42
C LEU A 94 -1.77 -4.31 -10.19
N PHE A 95 -2.17 -4.73 -9.00
CA PHE A 95 -1.50 -4.34 -7.76
C PHE A 95 -0.03 -4.79 -7.74
N LEU A 96 0.25 -6.06 -8.05
CA LEU A 96 1.60 -6.59 -8.13
C LEU A 96 2.40 -5.88 -9.22
N TRP A 97 1.79 -5.61 -10.38
CA TRP A 97 2.44 -4.87 -11.44
C TRP A 97 2.83 -3.46 -10.98
N ILE A 98 1.94 -2.73 -10.30
CA ILE A 98 2.26 -1.40 -9.74
C ILE A 98 3.40 -1.48 -8.72
N VAL A 99 3.37 -2.47 -7.82
CA VAL A 99 4.40 -2.63 -6.77
C VAL A 99 5.78 -2.95 -7.35
N PHE A 100 5.84 -3.77 -8.41
CA PHE A 100 7.09 -4.14 -9.07
C PHE A 100 7.48 -3.21 -10.21
N SER A 101 6.64 -2.24 -10.57
CA SER A 101 6.98 -1.23 -11.55
C SER A 101 8.06 -0.30 -11.01
N ASP A 102 9.05 0.02 -11.83
CA ASP A 102 10.06 1.01 -11.48
C ASP A 102 9.37 2.36 -11.24
N PRO A 103 9.50 2.97 -10.04
CA PRO A 103 8.92 4.29 -9.78
C PRO A 103 9.52 5.39 -10.67
N GLY A 104 10.60 5.10 -11.40
CA GLY A 104 11.33 6.02 -12.26
C GLY A 104 12.54 6.59 -11.53
N ILE A 105 13.40 5.71 -11.00
CA ILE A 105 14.59 6.10 -10.24
C ILE A 105 15.54 6.93 -11.11
N ILE A 106 16.03 8.04 -10.56
CA ILE A 106 17.07 8.85 -11.20
C ILE A 106 18.42 8.20 -10.93
N THR A 107 18.96 7.52 -11.93
CA THR A 107 20.35 7.08 -11.96
C THR A 107 21.20 8.14 -12.63
N VAL A 108 22.25 8.57 -11.94
CA VAL A 108 23.27 9.50 -12.45
C VAL A 108 24.64 8.88 -12.18
N SER A 109 25.54 8.98 -13.14
CA SER A 109 26.92 8.54 -13.03
C SER A 109 27.70 9.40 -12.02
N HIS A 110 28.80 8.87 -11.50
CA HIS A 110 29.67 9.63 -10.60
C HIS A 110 30.19 10.92 -11.25
N LYS A 111 30.56 10.85 -12.53
CA LYS A 111 31.03 11.99 -13.31
C LYS A 111 29.97 13.09 -13.39
N GLU A 112 28.74 12.73 -13.74
CA GLU A 112 27.62 13.69 -13.80
C GLU A 112 27.32 14.31 -12.43
N ARG A 113 27.47 13.56 -11.32
CA ARG A 113 27.32 14.11 -9.96
C ARG A 113 28.37 15.18 -9.67
N CYS A 114 29.65 14.91 -9.97
CA CYS A 114 30.73 15.87 -9.78
C CYS A 114 30.53 17.12 -10.65
N GLU A 115 30.11 16.93 -11.90
CA GLU A 115 29.78 18.03 -12.82
C GLU A 115 28.62 18.88 -12.29
N MET A 116 27.53 18.27 -11.80
CA MET A 116 26.42 19.02 -11.20
C MET A 116 26.83 19.82 -9.97
N ILE A 117 27.68 19.27 -9.10
CA ILE A 117 28.18 19.97 -7.91
C ILE A 117 29.06 21.15 -8.34
N ARG A 118 30.01 20.92 -9.25
CA ARG A 118 30.88 21.96 -9.80
C ARG A 118 30.07 23.09 -10.45
N ASP A 119 29.09 22.73 -11.27
CA ASP A 119 28.20 23.69 -11.93
C ASP A 119 27.38 24.52 -10.92
N MET A 120 26.98 23.95 -9.78
CA MET A 120 26.31 24.73 -8.73
C MET A 120 27.23 25.71 -8.02
N TRP A 121 28.51 25.36 -7.83
CA TRP A 121 29.50 26.23 -7.20
C TRP A 121 30.00 27.33 -8.15
N GLU A 122 30.20 27.02 -9.43
CA GLU A 122 30.67 28.00 -10.43
C GLU A 122 29.55 28.98 -10.85
N LYS A 123 28.29 28.53 -10.89
CA LYS A 123 27.15 29.32 -11.37
C LYS A 123 26.27 29.73 -10.19
N GLU A 124 26.71 30.75 -9.44
CA GLU A 124 26.00 31.29 -8.28
C GLU A 124 24.61 31.91 -8.62
N SER A 125 24.27 32.08 -9.91
CA SER A 125 23.08 32.80 -10.38
C SER A 125 21.98 31.95 -11.03
N GLN A 126 22.09 30.62 -11.07
CA GLN A 126 21.09 29.77 -11.74
C GLN A 126 19.92 29.40 -10.80
N GLN A 127 19.01 30.36 -10.64
CA GLN A 127 17.57 30.21 -10.37
C GLN A 127 17.14 28.95 -9.59
N ALA A 128 17.09 29.06 -8.26
CA ALA A 128 16.37 28.18 -7.31
C ALA A 128 16.23 26.70 -7.71
N VAL A 129 17.31 26.05 -8.17
CA VAL A 129 17.18 24.63 -8.53
C VAL A 129 17.25 23.79 -7.27
N SER A 130 16.25 22.93 -7.10
CA SER A 130 16.13 22.08 -5.92
C SER A 130 17.24 21.02 -5.90
N PHE A 131 18.28 21.25 -5.11
CA PHE A 131 19.32 20.25 -4.85
C PHE A 131 18.83 19.19 -3.85
N CYS A 132 19.24 17.94 -4.00
CA CYS A 132 19.02 16.89 -3.00
C CYS A 132 20.32 16.61 -2.26
N SER A 133 20.37 16.89 -0.96
CA SER A 133 21.54 16.63 -0.11
C SER A 133 21.87 15.14 0.02
N THR A 134 20.86 14.27 0.08
CA THR A 134 21.05 12.82 0.22
C THR A 134 21.61 12.17 -1.06
N CYS A 135 21.07 12.53 -2.23
CA CYS A 135 21.48 11.93 -3.51
C CYS A 135 22.59 12.72 -4.23
N LEU A 136 22.97 13.90 -3.69
CA LEU A 136 23.98 14.81 -4.24
C LEU A 136 23.77 15.12 -5.74
N LEU A 137 22.53 15.45 -6.11
CA LEU A 137 22.17 15.77 -7.49
C LEU A 137 21.20 16.95 -7.59
N LYS A 138 21.25 17.63 -8.74
CA LYS A 138 20.30 18.67 -9.13
C LYS A 138 19.00 18.00 -9.58
N ARG A 139 17.91 18.18 -8.83
CA ARG A 139 16.64 17.49 -9.10
C ARG A 139 15.98 18.07 -10.36
N PRO A 140 15.62 17.24 -11.36
CA PRO A 140 14.77 17.66 -12.46
C PRO A 140 13.42 18.21 -11.96
N PRO A 141 12.76 19.12 -12.71
CA PRO A 141 11.43 19.60 -12.35
C PRO A 141 10.47 18.42 -12.17
N ARG A 142 9.64 18.49 -11.11
CA ARG A 142 8.69 17.44 -10.66
C ARG A 142 9.30 16.18 -10.04
N SER A 143 10.61 16.12 -9.80
CA SER A 143 11.22 15.01 -9.05
C SER A 143 11.27 15.28 -7.53
N LYS A 144 11.18 14.20 -6.73
CA LYS A 144 11.25 14.25 -5.25
C LYS A 144 12.18 13.16 -4.73
N HIS A 145 12.74 13.37 -3.54
CA HIS A 145 13.52 12.36 -2.83
C HIS A 145 12.56 11.51 -1.99
N CYS A 146 12.61 10.20 -2.15
CA CYS A 146 11.86 9.27 -1.32
C CYS A 146 12.76 8.84 -0.15
N SER A 147 12.42 9.25 1.07
CA SER A 147 13.13 8.85 2.29
C SER A 147 13.04 7.36 2.60
N VAL A 148 12.07 6.66 2.00
CA VAL A 148 11.89 5.20 2.17
C VAL A 148 12.81 4.41 1.23
N CYS A 149 13.06 4.93 0.03
CA CYS A 149 13.89 4.27 -0.99
C CYS A 149 15.33 4.81 -1.04
N ASP A 150 15.63 5.90 -0.31
CA ASP A 150 16.87 6.68 -0.35
C ASP A 150 17.31 7.10 -1.76
N ARG A 151 16.33 7.37 -2.63
CA ARG A 151 16.56 7.68 -4.05
C ARG A 151 15.65 8.80 -4.53
N CYS A 152 16.14 9.61 -5.47
CA CYS A 152 15.31 10.57 -6.20
C CYS A 152 14.54 9.88 -7.33
N VAL A 153 13.27 10.24 -7.49
CA VAL A 153 12.35 9.63 -8.47
C VAL A 153 11.81 10.70 -9.42
N LYS A 154 11.79 10.42 -10.73
CA LYS A 154 11.43 11.37 -11.81
C LYS A 154 9.96 11.79 -11.79
N ARG A 155 9.07 10.96 -11.23
CA ARG A 155 7.62 11.12 -11.41
C ARG A 155 6.83 10.72 -10.16
N CYS A 156 6.86 11.57 -9.13
CA CYS A 156 5.86 11.47 -8.06
C CYS A 156 4.51 12.00 -8.59
N VAL A 157 3.74 11.14 -9.27
CA VAL A 157 2.36 11.46 -9.69
C VAL A 157 1.45 11.71 -8.46
N PHE A 158 1.85 11.26 -7.28
CA PHE A 158 1.05 11.31 -6.07
C PHE A 158 1.07 12.62 -5.26
N PHE A 159 1.82 13.66 -5.65
CA PHE A 159 1.94 14.89 -4.82
C PHE A 159 1.75 16.21 -5.58
N GLY A 160 0.79 16.22 -6.51
CA GLY A 160 0.35 17.39 -7.26
C GLY A 160 -1.04 17.93 -6.87
N ILE A 161 -1.62 17.47 -5.75
CA ILE A 161 -2.78 18.15 -5.15
C ILE A 161 -2.21 19.21 -4.22
N THR A 162 -2.23 20.44 -4.73
CA THR A 162 -2.20 21.70 -4.00
C THR A 162 -3.00 21.60 -2.70
N LEU A 163 -2.29 21.51 -1.57
CA LEU A 163 -2.64 22.05 -0.25
C LEU A 163 -1.35 22.12 0.59
#